data_AF-A0A1I5XBA8-F1
#
_entry.id   AF-A0A1I5XBA8-F1
#
_cell.length_a   1.000
_cell.length_b   1.000
_cell.length_c   1.000
_cell.angle_alpha   90.00
_cell.angle_beta   90.00
_cell.angle_gamma   90.00
#
_symmetry.space_group_name_H-M   'P 1'
#
loop_
_entity.id
_entity.type
_entity.pdbx_description
1 polymer ?
#
loop_
_entity_poly.entity_id
_entity_poly.type
_entity_poly.pdbx_seq_one_letter_code
_entity_poly.pdbx_strand_id
1 'polypeptide(L)'
;MAKGFTLRLGELLITLGMPSTLASQLTDGDEARLKKPIDALEVSITAEGFLFVTADDLGNPKLELKYEPAHFDRFLSELSTASIPREAIFRLDTAGASTILRLFYSWLNTKQAAVFEEDIRAGKMTFEEARDIRKEVFDVPSFARFFQDSWLTGDMPKGKKGKRRSYSENIEALYALACRIYHETPRMSFEEACYSATEQRPDLVPPSWSKDPDGNLKREATRYWDKSRYSQKNYRERRDS
;
A
#
# COMPACT_ATOMS: atom_id res chain seq x y z
N MET A 1 2.22 9.39 -8.95
CA MET A 1 1.11 8.49 -9.33
C MET A 1 0.86 7.56 -8.15
N ALA A 2 -0.38 7.47 -7.68
CA ALA A 2 -0.74 6.43 -6.71
C ALA A 2 -0.60 5.09 -7.44
N LYS A 3 0.39 4.27 -7.04
CA LYS A 3 0.60 2.94 -7.60
C LYS A 3 -0.39 1.99 -6.94
N GLY A 4 -1.06 1.17 -7.74
CA GLY A 4 -2.16 0.34 -7.26
C GLY A 4 -3.18 0.06 -8.36
N PHE A 5 -4.28 -0.56 -7.96
CA PHE A 5 -5.50 -0.64 -8.76
C PHE A 5 -6.62 0.09 -8.05
N THR A 6 -7.63 0.49 -8.80
CA THR A 6 -8.78 1.21 -8.27
C THR A 6 -9.98 0.27 -8.24
N LEU A 7 -10.62 0.12 -7.09
CA LEU A 7 -11.95 -0.45 -6.99
C LEU A 7 -13.00 0.65 -7.19
N ARG A 8 -14.09 0.34 -7.88
CA ARG A 8 -15.27 1.17 -7.97
C ARG A 8 -16.42 0.50 -7.23
N LEU A 9 -16.96 1.18 -6.23
CA LEU A 9 -18.13 0.74 -5.46
C LEU A 9 -19.21 1.82 -5.58
N GLY A 10 -20.15 1.62 -6.52
CA GLY A 10 -21.06 2.68 -6.94
C GLY A 10 -20.29 3.89 -7.47
N GLU A 11 -20.48 5.06 -6.83
CA GLU A 11 -19.73 6.29 -7.17
C GLU A 11 -18.37 6.41 -6.46
N LEU A 12 -18.06 5.54 -5.51
CA LEU A 12 -16.81 5.60 -4.75
C LEU A 12 -15.66 4.93 -5.52
N LEU A 13 -14.53 5.63 -5.62
CA LEU A 13 -13.27 5.06 -6.10
C LEU A 13 -12.30 4.85 -4.93
N ILE A 14 -11.79 3.63 -4.79
CA ILE A 14 -10.85 3.24 -3.74
C ILE A 14 -9.56 2.78 -4.40
N THR A 15 -8.45 3.50 -4.17
CA THR A 15 -7.14 3.07 -4.67
C THR A 15 -6.44 2.22 -3.62
N LEU A 16 -6.14 0.98 -3.98
CA LEU A 16 -5.39 0.05 -3.13
C LEU A 16 -3.94 0.02 -3.56
N GLY A 17 -3.04 0.42 -2.64
CA GLY A 17 -1.61 0.54 -2.91
C GLY A 17 -0.95 -0.84 -3.01
N MET A 18 -0.72 -1.32 -4.23
CA MET A 18 -0.11 -2.62 -4.50
C MET A 18 0.71 -2.57 -5.81
N PRO A 19 1.92 -3.15 -5.89
CA PRO A 19 2.64 -3.32 -7.14
C PRO A 19 1.82 -4.07 -8.19
N SER A 20 1.89 -3.67 -9.47
CA SER A 20 1.11 -4.26 -10.57
C SER A 20 1.32 -5.77 -10.70
N THR A 21 2.53 -6.26 -10.47
CA THR A 21 2.86 -7.69 -10.50
C THR A 21 2.15 -8.52 -9.43
N LEU A 22 1.77 -7.90 -8.31
CA LEU A 22 0.94 -8.53 -7.28
C LEU A 22 -0.54 -8.41 -7.63
N ALA A 23 -0.94 -7.21 -8.06
CA ALA A 23 -2.32 -6.93 -8.41
C ALA A 23 -2.80 -7.65 -9.68
N SER A 24 -1.91 -8.10 -10.56
CA SER A 24 -2.27 -8.77 -11.81
C SER A 24 -2.97 -10.11 -11.61
N GLN A 25 -2.88 -10.72 -10.42
CA GLN A 25 -3.72 -11.87 -10.06
C GLN A 25 -5.23 -11.56 -10.15
N LEU A 26 -5.63 -10.32 -9.89
CA LEU A 26 -7.04 -9.89 -9.94
C LEU A 26 -7.59 -9.88 -11.37
N THR A 27 -6.69 -9.81 -12.35
CA THR A 27 -7.00 -9.67 -13.76
C THR A 27 -6.41 -10.82 -14.59
N ASP A 28 -6.13 -11.98 -13.97
CA ASP A 28 -5.57 -13.16 -14.62
C ASP A 28 -4.29 -12.87 -15.43
N GLY A 29 -3.49 -11.90 -14.98
CA GLY A 29 -2.26 -11.44 -15.63
C GLY A 29 -2.42 -10.22 -16.53
N ASP A 30 -3.63 -9.71 -16.79
CA ASP A 30 -3.85 -8.52 -17.60
C ASP A 30 -3.57 -7.23 -16.81
N GLU A 31 -2.31 -6.78 -16.83
CA GLU A 31 -1.90 -5.52 -16.20
C GLU A 31 -2.53 -4.27 -16.85
N ALA A 32 -2.97 -4.34 -18.11
CA ALA A 32 -3.65 -3.22 -18.75
C ALA A 32 -5.05 -3.01 -18.16
N ARG A 33 -5.73 -4.09 -17.76
CA ARG A 33 -7.01 -4.02 -17.05
C ARG A 33 -6.92 -3.31 -15.70
N LEU A 34 -5.79 -3.41 -15.00
CA LEU A 34 -5.54 -2.72 -13.72
C LEU A 34 -5.54 -1.19 -13.83
N LYS A 35 -5.34 -0.65 -15.05
CA LYS A 35 -5.40 0.79 -15.32
C LYS A 35 -6.83 1.35 -15.31
N LYS A 36 -7.84 0.47 -15.36
CA LYS A 36 -9.26 0.81 -15.28
C LYS A 36 -9.80 0.37 -13.92
N PRO A 37 -10.77 1.10 -13.34
CA PRO A 37 -11.43 0.64 -12.12
C PRO A 37 -12.02 -0.76 -12.26
N ILE A 38 -11.89 -1.58 -11.23
CA ILE A 38 -12.54 -2.89 -11.10
C ILE A 38 -13.79 -2.68 -10.26
N ASP A 39 -14.94 -3.14 -10.75
CA ASP A 39 -16.19 -3.00 -10.01
C ASP A 39 -16.22 -3.94 -8.80
N ALA A 40 -16.65 -3.41 -7.67
CA ALA A 40 -16.99 -4.16 -6.48
C ALA A 40 -18.51 -4.22 -6.35
N LEU A 41 -19.05 -5.44 -6.29
CA LEU A 41 -20.47 -5.71 -6.09
C LEU A 41 -20.86 -5.52 -4.63
N GLU A 42 -20.00 -5.98 -3.72
CA GLU A 42 -20.25 -5.97 -2.28
C GLU A 42 -18.99 -5.59 -1.53
N VAL A 43 -19.19 -4.97 -0.36
CA VAL A 43 -18.15 -4.79 0.65
C VAL A 43 -18.69 -5.20 2.01
N SER A 44 -17.90 -5.95 2.77
CA SER A 44 -18.19 -6.32 4.15
C SER A 44 -16.97 -6.08 5.05
N ILE A 45 -17.21 -6.02 6.36
CA ILE A 45 -16.16 -5.78 7.36
C ILE A 45 -15.87 -7.09 8.09
N THR A 46 -14.59 -7.40 8.23
CA THR A 46 -14.09 -8.54 9.02
C THR A 46 -13.30 -8.04 10.22
N ALA A 47 -12.84 -8.95 11.08
CA ALA A 47 -11.95 -8.60 12.19
C ALA A 47 -10.60 -8.01 11.72
N GLU A 48 -10.18 -8.35 10.49
CA GLU A 48 -8.86 -8.03 9.94
C GLU A 48 -8.90 -6.82 8.97
N GLY A 49 -10.09 -6.45 8.48
CA GLY A 49 -10.23 -5.37 7.51
C GLY A 49 -11.54 -5.41 6.74
N PHE A 50 -11.42 -5.33 5.42
CA PHE A 50 -12.54 -5.27 4.48
C PHE A 50 -12.45 -6.41 3.48
N LEU A 51 -13.58 -7.02 3.16
CA LEU A 51 -13.72 -8.00 2.09
C LEU A 51 -14.54 -7.38 0.96
N PHE A 52 -14.01 -7.42 -0.26
CA PHE A 52 -14.69 -6.95 -1.46
C PHE A 52 -15.01 -8.13 -2.37
N VAL A 53 -16.24 -8.19 -2.86
CA VAL A 53 -16.60 -9.11 -3.95
C VAL A 53 -16.49 -8.32 -5.25
N THR A 54 -15.52 -8.66 -6.09
CA THR A 54 -15.29 -8.00 -7.39
C THR A 54 -16.20 -8.57 -8.48
N ALA A 55 -16.51 -7.75 -9.48
CA ALA A 55 -17.25 -8.16 -10.67
C ALA A 55 -16.30 -8.54 -11.82
N ASP A 56 -16.68 -9.54 -12.61
CA ASP A 56 -16.13 -9.77 -13.95
C ASP A 56 -16.64 -8.70 -14.95
N ASP A 57 -16.18 -8.78 -16.20
CA ASP A 57 -16.60 -7.82 -17.24
C ASP A 57 -18.09 -7.97 -17.65
N LEU A 58 -18.78 -9.02 -17.18
CA LEU A 58 -20.21 -9.28 -17.37
C LEU A 58 -21.05 -8.89 -16.13
N GLY A 59 -20.41 -8.42 -15.06
CA GLY A 59 -21.07 -8.04 -13.81
C GLY A 59 -21.30 -9.18 -12.82
N ASN A 60 -20.78 -10.38 -13.07
CA ASN A 60 -20.91 -11.52 -12.15
C ASN A 60 -19.82 -11.47 -11.07
N PRO A 61 -20.06 -12.04 -9.87
CA PRO A 61 -19.02 -12.21 -8.87
C PRO A 61 -17.81 -12.99 -9.43
N LYS A 62 -16.62 -12.41 -9.33
CA LYS A 62 -15.37 -13.00 -9.83
C LYS A 62 -14.45 -13.46 -8.69
N LEU A 63 -14.04 -12.53 -7.85
CA LEU A 63 -13.03 -12.76 -6.83
C LEU A 63 -13.36 -12.02 -5.54
N GLU A 64 -13.12 -12.70 -4.42
CA GLU A 64 -13.02 -12.08 -3.10
C GLU A 64 -11.64 -11.47 -2.89
N LEU A 65 -11.61 -10.16 -2.69
CA LEU A 65 -10.41 -9.41 -2.36
C LEU A 65 -10.44 -8.99 -0.89
N LYS A 66 -9.47 -9.46 -0.12
CA LYS A 66 -9.24 -9.01 1.25
C LYS A 66 -8.32 -7.80 1.27
N TYR A 67 -8.76 -6.74 1.93
CA TYR A 67 -7.94 -5.59 2.27
C TYR A 67 -7.76 -5.54 3.79
N GLU A 68 -6.54 -5.79 4.24
CA GLU A 68 -6.19 -5.91 5.66
C GLU A 68 -5.23 -4.79 6.05
N PRO A 69 -5.73 -3.54 6.18
CA PRO A 69 -4.86 -2.41 6.45
C PRO A 69 -4.23 -2.50 7.84
N ALA A 70 -2.98 -2.06 7.92
CA ALA A 70 -2.33 -1.85 9.20
C ALA A 70 -3.16 -0.90 10.08
N HIS A 71 -3.17 -1.16 11.38
CA HIS A 71 -3.88 -0.36 12.39
C HIS A 71 -5.42 -0.43 12.35
N PHE A 72 -6.01 -1.35 11.59
CA PHE A 72 -7.47 -1.51 11.55
C PHE A 72 -8.09 -1.84 12.92
N ASP A 73 -7.47 -2.76 13.69
CA ASP A 73 -7.94 -3.10 15.04
C ASP A 73 -7.89 -1.90 16.01
N ARG A 74 -6.88 -1.04 15.87
CA ARG A 74 -6.80 0.21 16.65
C ARG A 74 -7.95 1.15 16.28
N PHE A 75 -8.25 1.28 14.99
CA PHE A 75 -9.40 2.08 14.53
C PHE A 75 -10.72 1.53 15.07
N LEU A 76 -10.95 0.21 14.99
CA LEU A 76 -12.14 -0.43 15.56
C LEU A 76 -12.25 -0.21 17.07
N SER A 77 -11.13 -0.23 17.80
CA SER A 77 -11.09 0.06 19.24
C SER A 77 -11.50 1.50 19.54
N GLU A 78 -10.99 2.47 18.77
CA GLU A 78 -11.34 3.88 18.93
C GLU A 78 -12.83 4.13 18.58
N LEU A 79 -13.38 3.46 17.55
CA LEU A 79 -14.81 3.50 17.22
C LEU A 79 -15.70 2.86 18.30
N SER A 80 -15.26 1.74 18.87
CA SER A 80 -16.02 1.05 19.92
C SER A 80 -16.11 1.87 21.20
N THR A 81 -15.03 2.57 21.54
CA THR A 81 -15.02 3.56 22.63
C THR A 81 -15.97 4.72 22.36
N ALA A 82 -16.23 5.03 21.09
CA ALA A 82 -17.19 6.04 20.65
C ALA A 82 -18.66 5.53 20.54
N SER A 83 -18.97 4.38 21.17
CA SER A 83 -20.34 3.82 21.37
C SER A 83 -20.89 2.88 20.29
N ILE A 84 -20.08 2.39 19.35
CA ILE A 84 -20.53 1.38 18.37
C ILE A 84 -19.88 0.01 18.69
N PRO A 85 -20.64 -1.00 19.17
CA PRO A 85 -20.09 -2.34 19.40
C PRO A 85 -19.48 -2.95 18.13
N ARG A 86 -18.35 -3.66 18.26
CA ARG A 86 -17.65 -4.27 17.12
C ARG A 86 -18.55 -5.24 16.36
N GLU A 87 -19.39 -5.99 17.07
CA GLU A 87 -20.33 -6.96 16.49
C GLU A 87 -21.38 -6.26 15.61
N ALA A 88 -21.77 -5.03 15.94
CA ALA A 88 -22.70 -4.26 15.13
C ALA A 88 -22.01 -3.77 13.84
N ILE A 89 -20.72 -3.43 13.91
CA ILE A 89 -19.92 -3.02 12.74
C ILE A 89 -19.82 -4.17 11.73
N PHE A 90 -19.56 -5.40 12.19
CA PHE A 90 -19.42 -6.56 11.30
C PHE A 90 -20.73 -7.01 10.62
N ARG A 91 -21.88 -6.52 11.10
CA ARG A 91 -23.20 -6.83 10.53
C ARG A 91 -23.73 -5.74 9.59
N LEU A 92 -22.94 -4.70 9.33
CA LEU A 92 -23.32 -3.65 8.39
C LEU A 92 -23.44 -4.22 6.97
N ASP A 93 -24.42 -3.71 6.24
CA ASP A 93 -24.55 -3.96 4.81
C ASP A 93 -23.45 -3.26 4.00
N THR A 94 -23.47 -3.44 2.68
CA THR A 94 -22.48 -2.81 1.77
C THR A 94 -22.41 -1.29 1.91
N ALA A 95 -23.54 -0.62 2.16
CA ALA A 95 -23.57 0.83 2.33
C ALA A 95 -22.92 1.26 3.67
N GLY A 96 -23.24 0.55 4.76
CA GLY A 96 -22.63 0.76 6.07
C GLY A 96 -21.13 0.45 6.05
N ALA A 97 -20.73 -0.66 5.43
CA ALA A 97 -19.33 -1.05 5.30
C ALA A 97 -18.52 -0.05 4.48
N SER A 98 -19.08 0.48 3.39
CA SER A 98 -18.49 1.59 2.62
C SER A 98 -18.30 2.86 3.46
N THR A 99 -19.27 3.16 4.35
CA THR A 99 -19.16 4.30 5.27
C THR A 99 -18.02 4.11 6.26
N ILE A 100 -17.89 2.92 6.85
CA ILE A 100 -16.78 2.60 7.76
C ILE A 100 -15.43 2.66 7.04
N LEU A 101 -15.36 2.22 5.78
CA LEU A 101 -14.14 2.34 4.97
C LEU A 101 -13.71 3.81 4.81
N ARG A 102 -14.64 4.71 4.49
CA ARG A 102 -14.37 6.15 4.39
C ARG A 102 -13.91 6.73 5.74
N LEU A 103 -14.56 6.33 6.83
CA LEU A 103 -14.17 6.74 8.18
C LEU A 103 -12.77 6.24 8.54
N PHE A 104 -12.42 5.01 8.16
CA PHE A 104 -11.08 4.47 8.35
C PHE A 104 -10.02 5.29 7.61
N TYR A 105 -10.24 5.63 6.34
CA TYR A 105 -9.31 6.47 5.57
C TYR A 105 -9.16 7.87 6.17
N SER A 106 -10.25 8.49 6.59
CA SER A 106 -10.25 9.79 7.27
C SER A 106 -9.43 9.73 8.57
N TRP A 107 -9.72 8.74 9.42
CA TRP A 107 -8.99 8.50 10.66
C TRP A 107 -7.49 8.27 10.41
N LEU A 108 -7.14 7.45 9.42
CA LEU A 108 -5.76 7.16 9.06
C LEU A 108 -5.03 8.41 8.57
N ASN A 109 -5.68 9.25 7.76
CA ASN A 109 -5.13 10.55 7.34
C ASN A 109 -4.86 11.45 8.55
N THR A 110 -5.77 11.51 9.52
CA THR A 110 -5.58 12.30 10.75
C THR A 110 -4.42 11.78 11.60
N LYS A 111 -4.29 10.45 11.78
CA LYS A 111 -3.15 9.89 12.53
C LYS A 111 -1.83 10.13 11.80
N GLN A 112 -1.81 9.96 10.47
CA GLN A 112 -0.62 10.19 9.66
C GLN A 112 -0.22 11.67 9.63
N ALA A 113 -1.18 12.59 9.64
CA ALA A 113 -0.94 14.03 9.76
C ALA A 113 -0.14 14.38 11.02
N ALA A 114 -0.53 13.82 12.17
CA ALA A 114 0.17 14.04 13.43
C ALA A 114 1.61 13.50 13.39
N VAL A 115 1.81 12.30 12.83
CA VAL A 115 3.15 11.70 12.68
C VAL A 115 4.03 12.53 11.74
N PHE A 116 3.50 12.96 10.60
CA PHE A 116 4.24 13.81 9.66
C PHE A 116 4.62 15.14 10.29
N GLU A 117 3.70 15.78 11.01
CA GLU A 117 4.00 17.03 11.72
C GLU A 117 5.12 16.85 12.74
N GLU A 118 5.10 15.76 13.53
CA GLU A 118 6.18 15.42 14.47
C GLU A 118 7.52 15.20 13.76
N ASP A 119 7.56 14.38 12.70
CA ASP A 119 8.78 14.05 11.97
C ASP A 119 9.37 15.26 11.24
N ILE A 120 8.51 16.14 10.70
CA ILE A 120 8.92 17.39 10.05
C ILE A 120 9.53 18.34 11.08
N ARG A 121 8.87 18.54 12.23
CA ARG A 121 9.42 19.36 13.33
C ARG A 121 10.75 18.80 13.86
N ALA A 122 10.91 17.48 13.86
CA ALA A 122 12.14 16.82 14.26
C ALA A 122 13.24 16.85 13.16
N GLY A 123 12.97 17.42 11.99
CA GLY A 123 13.91 17.47 10.86
C GLY A 123 14.22 16.10 10.25
N LYS A 124 13.34 15.11 10.45
CA LYS A 124 13.46 13.75 9.91
C LYS A 124 12.81 13.59 8.53
N MET A 125 11.89 14.49 8.19
CA MET A 125 11.08 14.44 6.98
C MET A 125 10.89 15.85 6.38
N THR A 126 10.77 15.97 5.06
CA THR A 126 10.33 17.21 4.39
C THR A 126 8.86 17.14 3.96
N PHE A 127 8.27 18.30 3.66
CA PHE A 127 6.91 18.34 3.12
C PHE A 127 6.80 17.66 1.75
N GLU A 128 7.83 17.72 0.91
CA GLU A 128 7.87 16.98 -0.36
C GLU A 128 7.84 15.47 -0.10
N GLU A 129 8.66 14.97 0.85
CA GLU A 129 8.67 13.56 1.23
C GLU A 129 7.32 13.11 1.80
N ALA A 130 6.68 13.93 2.65
CA ALA A 130 5.33 13.69 3.16
C ALA A 130 4.30 13.59 2.03
N ARG A 131 4.35 14.53 1.06
CA ARG A 131 3.44 14.57 -0.10
C ARG A 131 3.62 13.35 -1.00
N ASP A 132 4.86 12.90 -1.10
CA ASP A 132 5.25 11.69 -1.83
C ASP A 132 4.73 10.40 -1.16
N ILE A 133 4.61 10.37 0.16
CA ILE A 133 4.07 9.22 0.89
C ILE A 133 2.53 9.21 0.85
N ARG A 134 1.89 10.35 1.18
CA ARG A 134 0.43 10.44 1.26
C ARG A 134 -0.05 11.88 1.11
N LYS A 135 -0.45 12.25 -0.12
CA LYS A 135 -0.89 13.62 -0.44
C LYS A 135 -2.17 14.03 0.31
N GLU A 136 -3.05 13.09 0.63
CA GLU A 136 -4.34 13.31 1.28
C GLU A 136 -4.17 13.86 2.71
N VAL A 137 -2.97 13.73 3.30
CA VAL A 137 -2.63 14.36 4.57
C VAL A 137 -2.63 15.89 4.46
N PHE A 138 -2.34 16.46 3.28
CA PHE A 138 -2.39 17.90 3.05
C PHE A 138 -3.81 18.48 3.03
N ASP A 139 -4.83 17.62 2.88
CA ASP A 139 -6.23 18.02 2.96
C ASP A 139 -6.73 18.00 4.43
N VAL A 140 -5.95 17.48 5.38
CA VAL A 140 -6.29 17.49 6.80
C VAL A 140 -6.11 18.92 7.35
N PRO A 141 -7.15 19.56 7.92
CA PRO A 141 -7.10 20.97 8.28
C PRO A 141 -5.95 21.38 9.22
N SER A 142 -5.58 20.52 10.17
CA SER A 142 -4.45 20.79 11.07
C SER A 142 -3.12 20.81 10.33
N PHE A 143 -2.88 19.83 9.46
CA PHE A 143 -1.65 19.73 8.69
C PHE A 143 -1.55 20.80 7.60
N ALA A 144 -2.69 21.15 6.97
CA ALA A 144 -2.76 22.24 6.00
C ALA A 144 -2.32 23.58 6.61
N ARG A 145 -2.79 23.89 7.84
CA ARG A 145 -2.35 25.07 8.60
C ARG A 145 -0.87 25.02 8.92
N PHE A 146 -0.38 23.88 9.43
CA PHE A 146 1.04 23.68 9.72
C PHE A 146 1.92 23.93 8.49
N PHE A 147 1.57 23.37 7.33
CA PHE A 147 2.27 23.60 6.07
C PHE A 147 2.26 25.09 5.65
N GLN A 148 1.10 25.75 5.75
CA GLN A 148 0.96 27.16 5.41
C GLN A 148 1.82 28.05 6.31
N ASP A 149 1.85 27.78 7.62
CA ASP A 149 2.63 28.53 8.59
C ASP A 149 4.14 28.36 8.36
N SER A 150 4.61 27.13 8.11
CA SER A 150 6.01 26.86 7.74
C SER A 150 6.41 27.55 6.44
N TRP A 151 5.50 27.60 5.46
CA TRP A 151 5.76 28.30 4.20
C TRP A 151 5.92 29.81 4.39
N LEU A 152 5.01 30.44 5.16
CA LEU A 152 5.03 31.89 5.40
C LEU A 152 6.23 32.35 6.24
N THR A 153 6.64 31.53 7.22
CA THR A 153 7.77 31.83 8.10
C THR A 153 9.13 31.51 7.48
N GLY A 154 9.14 30.82 6.33
CA GLY A 154 10.38 30.36 5.68
C GLY A 154 11.07 29.19 6.40
N ASP A 155 10.43 28.60 7.40
CA ASP A 155 10.92 27.44 8.16
C ASP A 155 10.57 26.12 7.45
N MET A 156 10.85 26.06 6.15
CA MET A 156 10.64 24.87 5.34
C MET A 156 11.85 23.94 5.51
N PRO A 157 11.67 22.72 6.05
CA PRO A 157 12.77 21.79 6.25
C PRO A 157 13.38 21.41 4.91
N LYS A 158 14.70 21.58 4.80
CA LYS A 158 15.46 21.22 3.60
C LYS A 158 15.88 19.76 3.70
N GLY A 159 15.54 18.98 2.68
CA GLY A 159 15.98 17.59 2.59
C GLY A 159 17.50 17.48 2.67
N LYS A 160 17.99 16.50 3.44
CA LYS A 160 19.43 16.19 3.45
C LYS A 160 19.82 15.74 2.04
N LYS A 161 20.91 16.30 1.50
CA LYS A 161 21.49 15.84 0.21
C LYS A 161 22.04 14.42 0.37
N GLY A 162 21.17 13.42 0.30
CA GLY A 162 21.55 12.02 0.12
C GLY A 162 21.87 11.75 -1.35
N LYS A 163 22.63 10.68 -1.62
CA LYS A 163 22.80 10.16 -2.98
C LYS A 163 21.42 9.75 -3.48
N ARG A 164 20.80 10.55 -4.35
CA ARG A 164 19.51 10.22 -4.99
C ARG A 164 19.70 8.89 -5.71
N ARG A 165 19.19 7.79 -5.15
CA ARG A 165 19.07 6.53 -5.88
C ARG A 165 17.93 6.73 -6.89
N SER A 166 18.20 6.47 -8.16
CA SER A 166 17.14 6.47 -9.16
C SER A 166 16.18 5.33 -8.85
N TYR A 167 14.90 5.64 -8.74
CA TYR A 167 13.86 4.63 -8.74
C TYR A 167 13.93 3.83 -10.04
N SER A 168 13.70 2.51 -9.95
CA SER A 168 13.61 1.59 -11.08
C SER A 168 12.38 0.72 -10.91
N GLU A 169 11.43 0.85 -11.83
CA GLU A 169 10.18 0.09 -11.86
C GLU A 169 10.44 -1.41 -12.03
N ASN A 170 11.39 -1.77 -12.89
CA ASN A 170 11.76 -3.17 -13.12
C ASN A 170 12.26 -3.85 -11.83
N ILE A 171 13.10 -3.15 -11.05
CA ILE A 171 13.63 -3.70 -9.80
C ILE A 171 12.53 -3.79 -8.74
N GLU A 172 11.61 -2.81 -8.67
CA GLU A 172 10.45 -2.87 -7.78
C GLU A 172 9.56 -4.08 -8.10
N ALA A 173 9.28 -4.32 -9.39
CA ALA A 173 8.48 -5.44 -9.85
C ALA A 173 9.13 -6.80 -9.54
N LEU A 174 10.46 -6.93 -9.72
CA LEU A 174 11.22 -8.11 -9.31
C LEU A 174 11.17 -8.33 -7.80
N TYR A 175 11.34 -7.25 -7.01
CA TYR A 175 11.25 -7.31 -5.55
C TYR A 175 9.86 -7.75 -5.08
N ALA A 176 8.80 -7.18 -5.66
CA ALA A 176 7.43 -7.54 -5.34
C ALA A 176 7.15 -9.01 -5.68
N LEU A 177 7.60 -9.49 -6.85
CA LEU A 177 7.48 -10.89 -7.25
C LEU A 177 8.20 -11.83 -6.28
N ALA A 178 9.43 -11.49 -5.85
CA ALA A 178 10.16 -12.28 -4.86
C ALA A 178 9.41 -12.34 -3.51
N CYS A 179 8.84 -11.22 -3.04
CA CYS A 179 8.04 -11.21 -1.82
C CYS A 179 6.79 -12.11 -1.93
N ARG A 180 6.14 -12.15 -3.10
CA ARG A 180 5.00 -13.04 -3.38
C ARG A 180 5.41 -14.50 -3.42
N ILE A 181 6.42 -14.86 -4.20
CA ILE A 181 6.90 -16.24 -4.29
C ILE A 181 7.25 -16.76 -2.89
N TYR A 182 7.92 -15.93 -2.08
CA TYR A 182 8.21 -16.27 -0.70
C TYR A 182 6.95 -16.49 0.13
N HIS A 183 5.97 -15.58 0.05
CA HIS A 183 4.73 -15.68 0.82
C HIS A 183 3.90 -16.91 0.42
N GLU A 184 3.79 -17.20 -0.87
CA GLU A 184 2.96 -18.27 -1.44
C GLU A 184 3.60 -19.65 -1.36
N THR A 185 4.93 -19.76 -1.19
CA THR A 185 5.65 -21.05 -1.22
C THR A 185 6.15 -21.47 0.15
N PRO A 186 5.50 -22.44 0.82
CA PRO A 186 5.92 -22.91 2.13
C PRO A 186 7.37 -23.45 2.12
N ARG A 187 8.11 -23.19 3.19
CA ARG A 187 9.49 -23.66 3.42
C ARG A 187 10.57 -23.13 2.46
N MET A 188 10.20 -22.27 1.52
CA MET A 188 11.17 -21.56 0.67
C MET A 188 11.85 -20.43 1.46
N SER A 189 13.15 -20.26 1.29
CA SER A 189 13.90 -19.10 1.79
C SER A 189 13.68 -17.86 0.91
N PHE A 190 13.88 -16.66 1.45
CA PHE A 190 13.75 -15.44 0.63
C PHE A 190 14.79 -15.38 -0.49
N GLU A 191 15.94 -16.04 -0.31
CA GLU A 191 16.98 -16.16 -1.33
C GLU A 191 16.52 -16.99 -2.54
N GLU A 192 15.91 -18.15 -2.28
CA GLU A 192 15.30 -18.98 -3.33
C GLU A 192 14.15 -18.26 -4.04
N ALA A 193 13.40 -17.42 -3.32
CA ALA A 193 12.34 -16.59 -3.91
C ALA A 193 12.91 -15.48 -4.81
N CYS A 194 14.03 -14.86 -4.44
CA CYS A 194 14.75 -13.92 -5.30
C CYS A 194 15.24 -14.59 -6.58
N TYR A 195 15.82 -15.79 -6.47
CA TYR A 195 16.24 -16.60 -7.61
C TYR A 195 15.07 -16.89 -8.55
N SER A 196 13.97 -17.40 -8.00
CA SER A 196 12.75 -17.72 -8.76
C SER A 196 12.18 -16.48 -9.47
N ALA A 197 12.19 -15.31 -8.82
CA ALA A 197 11.72 -14.07 -9.43
C ALA A 197 12.58 -13.64 -10.63
N THR A 198 13.91 -13.74 -10.51
CA THR A 198 14.82 -13.37 -11.61
C THR A 198 14.79 -14.35 -12.77
N GLU A 199 14.49 -15.63 -12.52
CA GLU A 199 14.27 -16.65 -13.57
C GLU A 199 12.93 -16.47 -14.29
N GLN A 200 11.86 -16.08 -13.57
CA GLN A 200 10.53 -15.87 -14.17
C GLN A 200 10.45 -14.59 -14.99
N ARG A 201 11.20 -13.54 -14.63
CA ARG A 201 11.17 -12.23 -15.28
C ARG A 201 12.58 -11.72 -15.63
N PRO A 202 13.34 -12.43 -16.49
CA PRO A 202 14.67 -12.00 -16.88
C PRO A 202 14.66 -10.67 -17.66
N ASP A 203 13.53 -10.32 -18.29
CA ASP A 203 13.29 -9.03 -18.94
C ASP A 203 13.38 -7.83 -18.00
N LEU A 204 13.12 -8.04 -16.71
CA LEU A 204 13.20 -7.00 -15.69
C LEU A 204 14.59 -6.90 -15.05
N VAL A 205 15.47 -7.89 -15.25
CA VAL A 205 16.78 -7.93 -14.61
C VAL A 205 17.69 -6.87 -15.24
N PRO A 206 18.28 -5.94 -14.44
CA PRO A 206 19.22 -4.98 -14.95
C PRO A 206 20.42 -5.68 -15.61
N PRO A 207 20.89 -5.24 -16.81
CA PRO A 207 22.04 -5.86 -17.47
C PRO A 207 23.33 -5.88 -16.60
N SER A 208 23.46 -4.90 -15.70
CA SER A 208 24.56 -4.81 -14.74
C SER A 208 24.55 -5.91 -13.67
N TRP A 209 23.48 -6.69 -13.53
CA TRP A 209 23.35 -7.77 -12.55
C TRP A 209 23.67 -9.15 -13.12
N SER A 210 24.05 -9.25 -14.39
CA SER A 210 24.27 -10.51 -15.14
C SER A 210 25.09 -11.60 -14.46
N LYS A 211 25.94 -11.26 -13.48
CA LYS A 211 26.77 -12.24 -12.74
C LYS A 211 26.11 -12.80 -11.47
N ASP A 212 25.18 -12.06 -10.88
CA ASP A 212 24.56 -12.39 -9.58
C ASP A 212 23.17 -11.72 -9.50
N PRO A 213 22.19 -12.09 -10.36
CA PRO A 213 20.90 -11.42 -10.40
C PRO A 213 20.14 -11.47 -9.08
N ASP A 214 20.06 -12.67 -8.49
CA ASP A 214 19.30 -12.98 -7.29
C ASP A 214 19.98 -12.43 -6.02
N GLY A 215 21.30 -12.55 -5.90
CA GLY A 215 22.05 -11.94 -4.80
C GLY A 215 22.03 -10.41 -4.85
N ASN A 216 21.97 -9.81 -6.05
CA ASN A 216 21.72 -8.38 -6.19
C ASN A 216 20.30 -7.99 -5.79
N LEU A 217 19.29 -8.77 -6.19
CA LEU A 217 17.90 -8.52 -5.80
C LEU A 217 17.72 -8.60 -4.27
N LYS A 218 18.27 -9.63 -3.62
CA LYS A 218 18.28 -9.78 -2.15
C LYS A 218 18.95 -8.59 -1.47
N ARG A 219 20.11 -8.15 -1.96
CA ARG A 219 20.82 -6.98 -1.42
C ARG A 219 20.03 -5.69 -1.59
N GLU A 220 19.41 -5.47 -2.75
CA GLU A 220 18.56 -4.30 -2.99
C GLU A 220 17.30 -4.32 -2.11
N ALA A 221 16.69 -5.49 -1.94
CA ALA A 221 15.55 -5.69 -1.05
C ALA A 221 15.88 -5.18 0.37
N THR A 222 16.94 -5.71 0.98
CA THR A 222 17.32 -5.35 2.36
C THR A 222 17.86 -3.93 2.50
N ARG A 223 18.64 -3.44 1.50
CA ARG A 223 19.31 -2.13 1.61
C ARG A 223 18.39 -0.97 1.31
N TYR A 224 17.43 -1.14 0.40
CA TYR A 224 16.59 -0.06 -0.10
C TYR A 224 15.09 -0.40 0.01
N TRP A 225 14.60 -1.44 -0.66
CA TRP A 225 13.15 -1.62 -0.84
C TRP A 225 12.38 -1.87 0.45
N ASP A 226 12.92 -2.70 1.34
CA ASP A 226 12.34 -3.01 2.66
C ASP A 226 12.16 -1.77 3.53
N LYS A 227 12.95 -0.70 3.27
CA LYS A 227 12.91 0.59 3.99
C LYS A 227 12.23 1.69 3.19
N SER A 228 11.89 1.41 1.93
CA SER A 228 11.29 2.38 1.03
C SER A 228 9.78 2.45 1.24
N ARG A 229 9.14 3.49 0.71
CA ARG A 229 7.68 3.60 0.62
C ARG A 229 7.01 2.47 -0.19
N TYR A 230 7.79 1.73 -0.98
CA TYR A 230 7.31 0.62 -1.82
C TYR A 230 7.49 -0.75 -1.16
N SER A 231 7.92 -0.76 0.11
CA SER A 231 8.21 -1.97 0.86
C SER A 231 7.03 -2.94 0.86
N GLN A 232 7.32 -4.19 0.50
CA GLN A 232 6.41 -5.33 0.64
C GLN A 232 6.84 -6.22 1.81
N LYS A 233 7.70 -5.70 2.70
CA LYS A 233 8.28 -6.43 3.83
C LYS A 233 7.20 -6.99 4.75
N ASN A 234 6.19 -6.21 5.12
CA ASN A 234 5.12 -6.68 6.00
C ASN A 234 4.34 -7.84 5.35
N TYR A 235 4.05 -7.75 4.06
CA TYR A 235 3.40 -8.83 3.32
C TYR A 235 4.27 -10.10 3.30
N ARG A 236 5.57 -9.96 3.05
CA ARG A 236 6.55 -11.05 3.12
C ARG A 236 6.58 -11.70 4.51
N GLU A 237 6.64 -10.90 5.58
CA GLU A 237 6.83 -11.36 6.97
C GLU A 237 5.57 -11.95 7.59
N ARG A 238 4.36 -11.64 7.07
CA ARG A 238 3.10 -12.28 7.50
C ARG A 238 3.10 -13.79 7.32
N ARG A 239 3.90 -14.35 6.40
CA ARG A 239 4.06 -15.80 6.27
C ARG A 239 4.65 -16.43 7.54
N ASP A 240 5.54 -15.71 8.21
CA ASP A 240 6.31 -16.19 9.36
C ASP A 240 5.67 -15.80 10.71
N SER A 241 4.49 -15.16 10.66
CA SER A 241 3.70 -14.68 11.81
C SER A 241 2.57 -15.66 12.14
#